data_AF-A0A7G9W8F4-F1
#
_entry.id   AF-A0A7G9W8F4-F1
#
_cell.length_a   1.000
_cell.length_b   1.000
_cell.length_c   1.000
_cell.angle_alpha   90.00
_cell.angle_beta   90.00
_cell.angle_gamma   90.00
#
_symmetry.space_group_name_H-M   'P 1'
#
loop_
_entity.id
_entity.type
_entity.pdbx_description
1 polymer ?
#
loop_
_entity_poly.entity_id
_entity_poly.type
_entity_poly.pdbx_seq_one_letter_code
_entity_poly.pdbx_strand_id
1 'polypeptide(L)'
;MLDKISVKILKLLQSKGSLPLDEIEEYISSRYAITDNIELLEKNGYILNLKGDEPLVLYKGRPTKFRLTVDVYKLLPPGVAYLEYISKDKFRFWVPIVISVIALTVSLITLYKP
;
A
#
# COMPACT_ATOMS: atom_id res chain seq x y z
N MET A 1 -12.71 8.19 -2.09
CA MET A 1 -11.34 8.33 -1.59
C MET A 1 -11.03 7.07 -0.80
N LEU A 2 -9.90 6.39 -1.07
CA LEU A 2 -9.56 5.14 -0.38
C LEU A 2 -9.25 5.41 1.10
N ASP A 3 -9.59 4.46 1.95
CA ASP A 3 -9.35 4.51 3.38
C ASP A 3 -7.86 4.24 3.71
N LYS A 4 -7.49 4.42 4.98
CA LYS A 4 -6.10 4.29 5.42
C LYS A 4 -5.57 2.86 5.27
N ILE A 5 -6.42 1.84 5.38
CA ILE A 5 -6.03 0.44 5.25
C ILE A 5 -5.82 0.10 3.78
N SER A 6 -6.72 0.48 2.87
CA SER A 6 -6.50 0.33 1.43
C SER A 6 -5.19 0.96 0.98
N VAL A 7 -4.87 2.18 1.43
CA VAL A 7 -3.59 2.83 1.09
C VAL A 7 -2.39 2.06 1.65
N LYS A 8 -2.50 1.46 2.84
CA LYS A 8 -1.44 0.59 3.38
C LYS A 8 -1.24 -0.67 2.54
N ILE A 9 -2.34 -1.31 2.11
CA ILE A 9 -2.29 -2.50 1.24
C ILE A 9 -1.59 -2.15 -0.07
N LEU A 10 -2.00 -1.06 -0.74
CA LEU A 10 -1.37 -0.64 -2.00
C LEU A 10 0.13 -0.35 -1.84
N LYS A 11 0.54 0.29 -0.73
CA LYS A 11 1.96 0.55 -0.44
C LYS A 11 2.75 -0.73 -0.16
N LEU A 12 2.14 -1.70 0.53
CA LEU A 12 2.76 -2.99 0.81
C LEU A 12 3.00 -3.76 -0.50
N LEU A 13 2.00 -3.80 -1.39
CA LEU A 13 2.13 -4.42 -2.70
C LEU A 13 3.10 -3.65 -3.62
N GLN A 14 3.19 -2.32 -3.49
CA GLN A 14 4.19 -1.54 -4.22
C GLN A 14 5.63 -1.90 -3.80
N SER A 15 5.87 -2.13 -2.50
CA SER A 15 7.21 -2.39 -1.98
C SER A 15 7.65 -3.84 -2.12
N LYS A 16 6.73 -4.80 -1.93
CA LYS A 16 7.03 -6.24 -1.97
C LYS A 16 6.63 -6.93 -3.26
N GLY A 17 5.81 -6.29 -4.11
CA GLY A 17 5.31 -6.88 -5.33
C GLY A 17 4.01 -7.66 -5.11
N SER A 18 3.99 -8.92 -5.55
CA SER A 18 2.78 -9.75 -5.43
C SER A 18 2.83 -10.53 -4.12
N LEU A 19 1.75 -10.49 -3.34
CA LEU A 19 1.70 -11.12 -2.02
C LEU A 19 0.42 -11.93 -1.84
N PRO A 20 0.49 -13.08 -1.15
CA PRO A 20 -0.69 -13.84 -0.77
C PRO A 20 -1.47 -13.12 0.35
N LEU A 21 -2.77 -13.45 0.48
CA LEU A 21 -3.67 -12.82 1.45
C LEU A 21 -3.16 -12.87 2.89
N ASP A 22 -2.64 -14.03 3.29
CA ASP A 22 -2.13 -14.31 4.64
C ASP A 22 -0.94 -13.41 5.01
N GLU A 23 -0.01 -13.18 4.08
CA GLU A 23 1.10 -12.23 4.29
C GLU A 23 0.60 -10.78 4.43
N ILE A 24 -0.44 -10.40 3.68
CA ILE A 24 -1.06 -9.07 3.80
C ILE A 24 -1.75 -8.93 5.16
N GLU A 25 -2.45 -9.97 5.62
CA GLU A 25 -3.09 -10.03 6.93
C GLU A 25 -2.10 -9.88 8.08
N GLU A 26 -0.97 -10.59 8.00
CA GLU A 26 0.08 -10.56 9.01
C GLU A 26 0.65 -9.14 9.17
N TYR A 27 0.90 -8.45 8.06
CA TYR A 27 1.47 -7.10 8.06
C TYR A 27 0.54 -6.01 8.59
N ILE A 28 -0.77 -6.17 8.41
CA ILE A 28 -1.75 -5.11 8.67
C ILE A 28 -2.48 -5.31 10.02
N SER A 29 -2.29 -6.44 10.69
CA SER A 29 -2.76 -6.75 12.06
C SER A 29 -4.26 -6.50 12.29
N SER A 30 -5.09 -6.59 11.24
CA SER A 30 -6.53 -6.34 11.32
C SER A 30 -7.31 -7.18 10.30
N ARG A 31 -7.54 -8.46 10.63
CA ARG A 31 -8.15 -9.46 9.73
C ARG A 31 -9.47 -9.03 9.10
N TYR A 32 -10.43 -8.61 9.91
CA TYR A 32 -11.79 -8.30 9.43
C TYR A 32 -11.87 -7.08 8.50
N ALA A 33 -10.94 -6.13 8.64
CA ALA A 33 -10.94 -4.95 7.78
C ALA A 33 -10.20 -5.17 6.45
N ILE A 34 -9.41 -6.24 6.31
CA ILE A 34 -8.55 -6.45 5.14
C ILE A 34 -9.33 -7.03 3.96
N THR A 35 -10.22 -7.98 4.21
CA THR A 35 -11.01 -8.65 3.17
C THR A 35 -11.87 -7.65 2.39
N ASP A 36 -12.64 -6.82 3.09
CA ASP A 36 -13.49 -5.78 2.47
C ASP A 36 -12.68 -4.78 1.63
N ASN A 37 -11.49 -4.41 2.13
CA ASN A 37 -10.60 -3.48 1.43
C ASN A 37 -9.98 -4.13 0.19
N ILE A 38 -9.62 -5.41 0.25
CA ILE A 38 -9.11 -6.14 -0.91
C ILE A 38 -10.19 -6.27 -1.99
N GLU A 39 -11.41 -6.66 -1.63
CA GLU A 39 -12.53 -6.73 -2.58
C GLU A 39 -12.79 -5.35 -3.22
N LEU A 40 -12.76 -4.29 -2.42
CA LEU A 40 -12.93 -2.93 -2.91
C LEU A 40 -11.78 -2.51 -3.84
N LEU A 41 -10.53 -2.84 -3.50
CA LEU A 41 -9.36 -2.52 -4.33
C LEU A 41 -9.38 -3.29 -5.67
N GLU A 42 -9.81 -4.55 -5.65
CA GLU A 42 -9.96 -5.38 -6.84
C GLU A 42 -11.09 -4.87 -7.73
N LYS A 43 -12.26 -4.59 -7.14
CA LYS A 43 -13.42 -4.02 -7.86
C LYS A 43 -13.11 -2.69 -8.55
N ASN A 44 -12.25 -1.87 -7.94
CA ASN A 44 -11.81 -0.60 -8.50
C ASN A 44 -10.62 -0.73 -9.46
N GLY A 45 -10.13 -1.95 -9.73
CA GLY A 45 -9.02 -2.19 -10.66
C GLY A 45 -7.66 -1.68 -10.17
N TYR A 46 -7.48 -1.52 -8.86
CA TYR A 46 -6.19 -1.15 -8.27
C TYR A 46 -5.27 -2.35 -8.05
N ILE A 47 -5.85 -3.52 -7.81
CA ILE A 47 -5.12 -4.79 -7.62
C ILE A 47 -5.76 -5.89 -8.47
N LEU A 48 -5.01 -6.95 -8.71
CA LEU A 48 -5.44 -8.15 -9.43
C LEU A 48 -5.16 -9.38 -8.57
N ASN A 49 -6.16 -10.25 -8.38
CA ASN A 49 -5.95 -11.58 -7.84
C ASN A 49 -5.40 -12.51 -8.94
N LEU A 50 -4.12 -12.85 -8.81
CA LEU A 50 -3.48 -13.93 -9.52
C LEU A 50 -3.77 -15.19 -8.70
N LYS A 51 -4.82 -15.94 -9.05
CA LYS A 51 -5.09 -17.24 -8.42
C LYS A 51 -3.84 -18.10 -8.54
N GLY A 52 -3.09 -18.21 -7.45
CA GLY A 52 -1.85 -18.95 -7.37
C GLY A 52 -2.18 -20.41 -7.11
N ASP A 53 -1.75 -21.30 -8.01
CA ASP A 53 -1.68 -22.72 -7.70
C ASP A 53 -0.41 -22.94 -6.86
N GLU A 54 -0.55 -23.24 -5.57
CA GLU A 54 0.59 -23.69 -4.77
C GLU A 54 1.05 -25.09 -5.21
N PRO A 55 2.36 -25.40 -5.11
CA PRO A 55 2.87 -26.76 -5.31
C PRO A 55 2.35 -27.72 -4.23
N LEU A 56 2.14 -28.97 -4.64
CA LEU A 56 1.59 -30.07 -3.84
C LEU A 56 2.21 -30.18 -2.44
N VAL A 57 1.43 -29.88 -1.40
CA VAL A 57 1.84 -30.12 -0.01
C VAL A 57 1.65 -31.60 0.34
N LEU A 58 2.75 -32.30 0.63
CA LEU A 58 2.76 -33.69 1.11
C LEU A 58 2.21 -33.77 2.54
N TYR A 59 0.92 -34.03 2.70
CA TYR A 59 0.33 -34.28 4.01
C TYR A 59 0.59 -35.74 4.44
N LYS A 60 1.36 -35.93 5.53
CA LYS A 60 1.62 -37.24 6.17
C LYS A 60 2.13 -38.33 5.20
N GLY A 61 3.05 -37.97 4.29
CA GLY A 61 3.70 -38.93 3.38
C GLY A 61 2.77 -39.57 2.34
N ARG A 62 1.54 -39.09 2.18
CA ARG A 62 0.62 -39.50 1.11
C ARG A 62 0.50 -38.37 0.09
N PRO A 63 0.63 -38.62 -1.22
CA PRO A 63 0.37 -37.63 -2.25
C PRO A 63 -1.14 -37.34 -2.27
N THR A 64 -1.57 -36.43 -1.40
CA THR A 64 -2.96 -35.99 -1.36
C THR A 64 -3.05 -34.75 -2.23
N LYS A 65 -3.80 -34.84 -3.33
CA LYS A 65 -3.96 -33.75 -4.31
C LYS A 65 -4.90 -32.67 -3.75
N PHE A 66 -4.45 -31.92 -2.75
CA PHE A 66 -5.11 -30.67 -2.40
C PHE A 66 -4.45 -29.55 -3.20
N ARG A 67 -5.18 -28.98 -4.15
CA ARG A 67 -4.83 -27.67 -4.71
C ARG A 67 -5.21 -26.63 -3.67
N LEU A 68 -4.25 -26.15 -2.90
CA LEU A 68 -4.42 -24.91 -2.17
C LEU A 68 -4.42 -23.80 -3.23
N THR A 69 -5.61 -23.24 -3.47
CA THR A 69 -5.72 -22.02 -4.27
C THR A 69 -5.37 -20.90 -3.31
N VAL A 70 -4.22 -20.28 -3.50
CA VAL A 70 -3.81 -19.13 -2.69
C VAL A 70 -4.10 -17.88 -3.51
N ASP A 71 -4.90 -16.98 -2.94
CA ASP A 71 -5.19 -15.70 -3.56
C ASP A 71 -3.95 -14.80 -3.45
N VAL A 72 -3.23 -14.63 -4.56
CA VAL A 72 -2.03 -13.78 -4.63
C VAL A 72 -2.40 -12.47 -5.29
N TYR A 73 -2.26 -11.37 -4.56
CA TYR A 73 -2.63 -10.05 -5.04
C TYR A 73 -1.43 -9.32 -5.62
N LYS A 74 -1.64 -8.71 -6.79
CA LYS A 74 -0.65 -7.87 -7.47
C LYS A 74 -1.17 -6.45 -7.67
N LEU A 75 -0.32 -5.47 -7.45
CA LEU A 75 -0.63 -4.07 -7.72
C LEU A 75 -0.72 -3.79 -9.24
N LEU A 76 -1.77 -3.08 -9.65
CA LEU A 76 -1.97 -2.64 -11.03
C LEU A 76 -1.52 -1.18 -11.25
N PRO A 77 -1.26 -0.76 -12.51
CA PRO A 77 -0.87 0.62 -12.82
C PRO A 77 -1.80 1.71 -12.24
N PRO A 78 -3.14 1.54 -12.22
CA PRO A 78 -4.03 2.52 -11.57
C PRO A 78 -3.75 2.69 -10.07
N GLY A 79 -3.38 1.62 -9.37
CA GLY A 79 -3.03 1.65 -7.95
C GLY A 79 -1.73 2.42 -7.69
N VAL A 80 -0.73 2.25 -8.56
CA VAL A 80 0.52 3.00 -8.52
C VAL A 80 0.25 4.50 -8.74
N ALA A 81 -0.52 4.85 -9.76
CA ALA A 81 -0.87 6.24 -10.06
C ALA A 81 -1.59 6.91 -8.89
N TYR A 82 -2.50 6.19 -8.21
CA TYR A 82 -3.19 6.69 -7.02
C TYR A 82 -2.23 6.99 -5.86
N LEU A 83 -1.23 6.13 -5.63
CA LEU A 83 -0.21 6.37 -4.60
C LEU A 83 0.68 7.57 -4.92
N GLU A 84 1.06 7.75 -6.18
CA GLU A 84 1.83 8.92 -6.63
C GLU A 84 1.05 10.23 -6.46
N TYR A 85 -0.26 10.21 -6.77
CA TYR A 85 -1.14 11.35 -6.56
C TYR A 85 -1.16 11.79 -5.08
N ILE A 86 -1.32 10.84 -4.14
CA ILE A 86 -1.29 11.12 -2.71
C ILE A 86 0.07 11.70 -2.28
N SER A 87 1.17 11.19 -2.83
CA SER A 87 2.52 11.66 -2.52
C SER A 87 2.72 13.12 -2.96
N LYS A 88 2.28 13.46 -4.18
CA LYS A 88 2.37 14.81 -4.74
C LYS A 88 1.53 15.81 -3.98
N ASP A 89 0.33 15.42 -3.54
CA ASP A 89 -0.51 16.28 -2.70
C ASP A 89 0.19 16.65 -1.39
N LYS A 90 0.81 15.68 -0.71
CA LYS A 90 1.59 15.97 0.51
C LYS A 90 2.70 16.98 0.26
N PHE A 91 3.45 16.85 -0.84
CA PHE A 91 4.52 17.78 -1.15
C PHE A 91 3.99 19.22 -1.38
N ARG A 92 2.85 19.35 -2.08
CA ARG A 92 2.21 20.65 -2.34
C ARG A 92 1.79 21.38 -1.06
N PHE A 93 1.39 20.66 -0.01
CA PHE A 93 1.02 21.26 1.28
C PHE A 93 2.23 21.70 2.13
N TRP A 94 3.40 21.04 1.99
CA TRP A 94 4.57 21.35 2.82
C TRP A 94 5.40 22.53 2.29
N VAL A 95 5.46 22.72 0.97
CA VAL A 95 6.26 23.78 0.33
C VAL A 95 5.92 25.19 0.87
N PRO A 96 4.65 25.62 0.99
CA PRO A 96 4.33 26.96 1.50
C PRO A 96 4.77 27.17 2.97
N ILE A 97 4.69 26.12 3.79
CA ILE A 97 5.03 26.17 5.22
C ILE A 97 6.53 26.35 5.39
N VAL A 98 7.34 25.58 4.65
CA VAL A 98 8.81 25.67 4.70
C VAL A 98 9.29 27.04 4.21
N ILE A 99 8.71 27.56 3.11
CA ILE A 99 9.04 28.90 2.60
C ILE A 99 8.72 29.98 3.65
N SER A 100 7.58 29.85 4.35
CA SER A 100 7.18 30.81 5.39
C SER A 100 8.15 30.81 6.58
N VAL A 101 8.62 29.64 7.01
CA VAL A 101 9.60 29.53 8.11
C VAL A 101 10.95 30.11 7.71
N ILE A 102 11.42 29.85 6.49
CA ILE A 102 12.68 30.43 5.97
C ILE A 102 12.57 31.96 5.87
N ALA A 103 11.44 32.50 5.40
CA ALA A 103 11.23 33.93 5.32
C ALA A 103 11.26 34.60 6.72
N LEU A 104 10.71 33.92 7.73
CA LEU A 104 10.66 34.43 9.10
C LEU A 104 12.04 34.42 9.77
N THR A 105 12.84 33.37 9.55
CA THR A 105 14.22 33.30 10.07
C THR A 105 15.15 34.30 9.38
N VAL A 106 15.04 34.46 8.06
CA VAL A 106 15.80 35.51 7.33
C VAL A 106 15.44 36.89 7.86
N SER A 107 14.15 37.19 8.03
CA SER A 107 13.69 38.48 8.58
C SER A 107 14.22 38.75 9.99
N LEU A 108 14.27 37.74 10.85
CA LEU A 108 14.87 37.86 12.19
C LEU A 108 16.37 38.14 12.13
N ILE A 109 17.10 37.48 11.23
CA ILE A 109 18.55 37.68 11.07
C ILE A 109 18.86 39.09 10.53
N THR A 110 18.09 39.60 9.55
CA THR A 110 18.23 40.99 9.07
C THR A 110 17.83 42.01 10.14
N LEU A 111 16.88 41.71 11.01
CA LEU A 111 16.54 42.60 12.13
C LEU A 111 17.64 42.64 13.21
N TYR A 112 18.37 41.54 13.40
CA TYR A 112 19.41 41.40 14.43
C TYR A 112 20.80 41.86 14.00
N LYS A 113 21.03 42.05 12.70
CA LYS A 113 22.24 42.69 12.17
C LYS A 113 21.90 44.10 11.68
N PRO A 114 22.15 45.16 12.49
CA PRO A 114 22.21 46.53 11.97
C PRO A 114 23.37 46.72 10.99
#